data_AF-A0A1F7AAP8-F1
#
_entry.id   AF-A0A1F7AAP8-F1
#
_cell.length_a   1.000
_cell.length_b   1.000
_cell.length_c   1.000
_cell.angle_alpha   90.00
_cell.angle_beta   90.00
_cell.angle_gamma   90.00
#
_symmetry.space_group_name_H-M   'P 1'
#
loop_
_entity.id
_entity.type
_entity.pdbx_description
1 polymer ?
#
loop_
_entity_poly.entity_id
_entity_poly.type
_entity_poly.pdbx_seq_one_letter_code
_entity_poly.pdbx_strand_id
1 'polypeptide(L)'
;MSSRFSHTSSLTKIIIIVEFVLVSYLLYSLTKNVYNSYKVDKYIESFEKENSLIEMENKQKNEDYLYFTSEEYIDKIAKQNLGLVNHGEEVIILASAGVNEKTDPSEDLSGEFAKDSKASNFEQWFKFFFED
;
A
#
# COMPACT_ATOMS: atom_id res chain seq x y z
N MET A 1 -63.55 36.63 -34.58
CA MET A 1 -63.39 38.11 -34.49
C MET A 1 -63.68 38.47 -33.04
N SER A 2 -62.83 39.04 -32.20
CA SER A 2 -61.47 39.57 -32.29
C SER A 2 -60.83 39.38 -30.90
N SER A 3 -59.53 39.10 -30.88
CA SER A 3 -58.70 38.96 -29.69
C SER A 3 -58.67 40.26 -28.87
N ARG A 4 -59.20 40.25 -27.65
CA ARG A 4 -59.09 41.39 -26.71
C ARG A 4 -57.78 41.29 -25.95
N PHE A 5 -56.78 42.00 -26.45
CA PHE A 5 -55.50 42.23 -25.78
C PHE A 5 -55.72 42.89 -24.41
N SER A 6 -55.17 42.29 -23.36
CA SER A 6 -55.16 42.84 -22.00
C SER A 6 -54.27 44.08 -21.93
N HIS A 7 -54.86 45.23 -21.61
CA HIS A 7 -54.13 46.46 -21.30
C HIS A 7 -53.49 46.36 -19.90
N THR A 8 -52.35 45.68 -19.79
CA THR A 8 -51.53 45.72 -18.57
C THR A 8 -50.87 47.10 -18.47
N SER A 9 -51.05 47.80 -17.34
CA SER A 9 -50.41 49.09 -17.05
C SER A 9 -48.89 49.02 -17.24
N SER A 10 -48.28 50.07 -17.78
CA SER A 10 -46.82 50.16 -17.99
C SER A 10 -46.03 49.91 -16.70
N LEU A 11 -46.60 50.25 -15.54
CA LEU A 11 -46.04 50.00 -14.22
C LEU A 11 -45.91 48.49 -13.95
N THR A 12 -46.95 47.70 -14.22
CA THR A 12 -46.94 46.25 -14.03
C THR A 12 -45.87 45.59 -14.90
N LYS A 13 -45.69 46.07 -16.14
CA LYS A 13 -44.61 45.58 -17.02
C LYS A 13 -43.22 45.86 -16.46
N ILE A 14 -43.00 47.06 -15.89
CA ILE A 14 -41.73 47.42 -15.26
C ILE A 14 -41.46 46.53 -14.04
N ILE A 15 -42.47 46.30 -13.18
CA ILE A 15 -42.32 45.43 -12.02
C ILE A 15 -41.91 44.02 -12.44
N ILE A 16 -42.57 43.43 -13.44
CA ILE A 16 -42.24 42.09 -13.94
C ILE A 16 -40.81 42.04 -14.47
N ILE A 17 -40.35 43.08 -15.18
CA ILE A 17 -38.97 43.15 -15.68
C ILE A 17 -37.98 43.22 -14.52
N VAL A 18 -38.23 44.06 -13.51
CA VAL A 18 -37.36 44.20 -12.34
C VAL A 18 -37.30 42.90 -11.55
N GLU A 19 -38.44 42.25 -11.33
CA GLU A 19 -38.52 40.95 -10.66
C GLU A 19 -37.75 39.88 -11.44
N PHE A 20 -37.92 39.83 -12.76
CA PHE A 20 -37.19 38.90 -13.62
C PHE A 20 -35.68 39.13 -13.56
N VAL A 21 -35.23 40.38 -13.56
CA VAL A 21 -33.80 40.73 -13.43
C VAL A 21 -33.28 40.32 -12.05
N LEU A 22 -34.03 40.55 -10.98
CA LEU A 22 -33.67 40.12 -9.63
C LEU A 22 -33.51 38.60 -9.53
N VAL A 23 -34.48 37.83 -10.03
CA VAL A 23 -34.43 36.37 -10.04
C VAL A 23 -33.23 35.89 -10.86
N SER A 24 -33.00 36.48 -12.04
CA SER A 24 -31.86 36.14 -12.89
C SER A 24 -30.52 36.41 -12.19
N TYR A 25 -30.41 37.53 -11.47
CA TYR A 25 -29.22 37.87 -10.70
C TYR A 25 -28.97 36.88 -9.54
N LEU A 26 -30.03 36.50 -8.82
CA LEU A 26 -29.93 35.51 -7.74
C LEU A 26 -29.48 34.15 -8.26
N LEU A 27 -30.04 33.68 -9.40
CA LEU A 27 -29.63 32.44 -10.04
C LEU A 27 -28.15 32.49 -10.48
N TYR A 28 -27.71 33.61 -11.05
CA TYR A 28 -26.31 33.81 -11.42
C TYR A 28 -25.39 33.77 -10.20
N SER A 29 -25.74 34.48 -9.13
CA SER A 29 -24.97 34.54 -7.88
C SER A 29 -24.86 33.16 -7.24
N LEU A 30 -25.98 32.42 -7.16
CA LEU A 30 -26.02 31.07 -6.62
C LEU A 30 -25.12 30.12 -7.42
N THR A 31 -25.24 30.15 -8.76
CA THR A 31 -24.43 29.30 -9.65
C THR A 31 -22.94 29.57 -9.45
N LYS A 32 -22.55 30.84 -9.38
CA LYS A 32 -21.16 31.24 -9.13
C LYS A 32 -20.66 30.75 -7.76
N ASN A 33 -21.49 30.86 -6.73
CA ASN A 33 -21.13 30.44 -5.39
C ASN A 33 -20.95 28.92 -5.30
N VAL A 34 -21.88 28.15 -5.87
CA VAL A 34 -21.80 26.67 -5.93
C VAL A 34 -20.55 26.22 -6.68
N TYR A 35 -20.26 26.85 -7.83
CA TYR A 35 -19.07 26.53 -8.61
C TYR A 35 -17.77 26.82 -7.87
N ASN A 36 -17.71 27.94 -7.13
CA ASN A 36 -16.56 28.28 -6.31
C ASN A 36 -16.40 27.32 -5.12
N SER A 37 -17.49 26.98 -4.43
CA SER A 37 -17.46 26.00 -3.34
C SER A 37 -16.91 24.67 -3.81
N TYR A 38 -17.44 24.14 -4.93
CA TYR A 38 -16.98 22.87 -5.48
C TYR A 38 -15.47 22.88 -5.81
N LYS A 39 -14.94 23.99 -6.33
CA LYS A 39 -13.49 24.12 -6.56
C LYS A 39 -12.70 24.08 -5.26
N VAL A 40 -13.14 24.83 -4.25
CA VAL A 40 -12.48 24.88 -2.94
C VAL A 40 -12.48 23.48 -2.32
N ASP A 41 -13.61 22.78 -2.33
CA ASP A 41 -13.73 21.42 -1.80
C ASP A 41 -12.78 20.45 -2.53
N LYS A 42 -12.64 20.58 -3.85
CA LYS A 42 -11.68 19.79 -4.63
C LYS A 42 -10.23 20.08 -4.27
N TYR A 43 -9.89 21.33 -3.99
CA TYR A 43 -8.55 21.67 -3.52
C TYR A 43 -8.28 21.10 -2.13
N ILE A 44 -9.25 21.20 -1.20
CA ILE A 44 -9.15 20.59 0.13
C ILE A 44 -8.91 19.09 0.01
N GLU A 45 -9.73 18.38 -0.77
CA GLU A 45 -9.57 16.94 -1.00
C GLU A 45 -8.18 16.60 -1.56
N SER A 46 -7.66 17.42 -2.49
CA SER A 46 -6.32 17.21 -3.05
C SER A 46 -5.21 17.40 -2.01
N PHE A 47 -5.31 18.43 -1.17
CA PHE A 47 -4.32 18.70 -0.12
C PHE A 47 -4.37 17.69 1.01
N GLU A 48 -5.56 17.22 1.40
CA GLU A 48 -5.72 16.14 2.38
C GLU A 48 -5.06 14.85 1.89
N LYS A 49 -5.26 14.50 0.61
CA LYS A 49 -4.62 13.34 0.00
C LYS A 49 -3.11 13.48 -0.06
N GLU A 50 -2.60 14.65 -0.43
CA GLU A 50 -1.17 14.93 -0.47
C GLU A 50 -0.54 14.83 0.93
N ASN A 51 -1.16 15.42 1.94
CA ASN A 51 -0.72 15.31 3.33
C ASN A 51 -0.67 13.86 3.80
N SER A 52 -1.71 13.07 3.52
CA SER A 52 -1.76 11.66 3.89
C SER A 52 -0.63 10.85 3.23
N LEU A 53 -0.31 11.13 1.97
CA LEU A 53 0.83 10.51 1.28
C LEU A 53 2.16 10.90 1.93
N ILE A 54 2.36 12.17 2.22
CA ILE A 54 3.60 12.67 2.85
C ILE A 54 3.77 12.07 4.26
N GLU A 55 2.70 11.97 5.04
CA GLU A 55 2.74 11.31 6.35
C GLU A 55 3.14 9.85 6.25
N MET A 56 2.57 9.11 5.30
CA MET A 56 2.92 7.72 5.05
C MET A 56 4.38 7.58 4.62
N GLU A 57 4.85 8.43 3.71
CA GLU A 57 6.25 8.44 3.28
C GLU A 57 7.21 8.76 4.43
N ASN A 58 6.88 9.73 5.27
CA ASN A 58 7.70 10.08 6.42
C ASN A 58 7.77 8.93 7.42
N LYS A 59 6.64 8.26 7.67
CA LYS A 59 6.61 7.08 8.54
C LYS A 59 7.51 5.97 8.00
N GLN A 60 7.38 5.65 6.71
CA GLN A 60 8.22 4.64 6.07
C GLN A 60 9.70 5.01 6.12
N LYS A 61 10.06 6.24 5.75
CA LYS A 61 11.45 6.72 5.81
C LYS A 61 12.03 6.63 7.22
N ASN A 62 11.22 6.91 8.23
CA ASN A 62 11.63 6.80 9.63
C ASN A 62 11.82 5.35 10.06
N GLU A 63 10.93 4.44 9.66
CA GLU A 63 11.09 3.00 9.91
C GLU A 63 12.35 2.45 9.24
N ASP A 64 12.60 2.81 7.97
CA ASP A 64 13.82 2.45 7.25
C ASP A 64 15.07 2.99 7.94
N TYR A 65 15.04 4.26 8.36
CA TYR A 65 16.14 4.88 9.09
C TYR A 65 16.45 4.14 10.39
N LEU A 66 15.41 3.80 11.18
CA LEU A 66 15.58 3.04 12.42
C LEU A 66 16.14 1.64 12.16
N TYR A 67 15.67 0.97 11.10
CA TYR A 67 16.20 -0.34 10.72
C TYR A 67 17.68 -0.28 10.33
N PHE A 68 18.08 0.67 9.49
CA PHE A 68 19.47 0.78 9.05
C PHE A 68 20.45 1.29 10.12
N THR A 69 19.93 1.96 11.15
CA THR A 69 20.72 2.41 12.30
C THR A 69 20.70 1.43 13.48
N SER A 70 19.91 0.37 13.39
CA SER A 70 19.80 -0.65 14.42
C SER A 70 21.09 -1.46 14.60
N GLU A 71 21.35 -1.91 15.83
CA GLU A 71 22.52 -2.75 16.13
C GLU A 71 22.44 -4.08 15.37
N GLU A 72 21.24 -4.62 15.19
CA GLU A 72 20.97 -5.86 14.47
C GLU A 72 21.36 -5.75 12.99
N TYR A 73 21.05 -4.61 12.35
CA TYR A 73 21.47 -4.37 10.97
C TYR A 73 22.98 -4.21 10.86
N ILE A 74 23.59 -3.48 11.80
CA ILE A 74 25.06 -3.32 11.85
C ILE A 74 25.75 -4.67 12.02
N ASP A 75 25.29 -5.50 12.96
CA ASP A 75 25.82 -6.85 13.21
C ASP A 75 25.64 -7.76 11.98
N LYS A 76 24.46 -7.73 11.35
CA LYS A 76 24.20 -8.46 10.10
C LYS A 76 25.20 -8.08 9.01
N ILE A 77 25.42 -6.79 8.78
CA ILE A 77 26.35 -6.30 7.76
C ILE A 77 27.81 -6.63 8.13
N ALA A 78 28.20 -6.52 9.39
CA ALA A 78 29.52 -6.92 9.88
C ALA A 78 29.77 -8.41 9.64
N LYS A 79 28.82 -9.28 9.97
CA LYS A 79 28.88 -10.72 9.72
C LYS A 79 28.96 -11.05 8.23
N GLN A 80 28.09 -10.45 7.42
CA GLN A 80 28.00 -10.74 5.99
C GLN A 80 29.21 -10.25 5.19
N ASN A 81 29.69 -9.02 5.46
CA ASN A 81 30.72 -8.38 4.63
C ASN A 81 32.14 -8.54 5.19
N LEU A 82 32.28 -8.62 6.52
CA LEU A 82 33.59 -8.68 7.17
C LEU A 82 33.89 -10.09 7.72
N GLY A 83 32.94 -11.03 7.65
CA GLY A 83 33.09 -12.38 8.18
C GLY A 83 33.30 -12.39 9.70
N LEU A 84 32.89 -11.32 10.39
CA LEU A 84 33.04 -11.17 11.83
C LEU A 84 32.05 -12.10 12.55
N VAL A 85 32.50 -12.71 13.64
CA VAL A 85 31.70 -13.64 14.45
C VAL A 85 31.91 -13.25 15.90
N ASN A 86 30.82 -13.13 16.66
CA ASN A 86 30.93 -12.76 18.07
C ASN A 86 31.46 -13.93 18.91
N HIS A 87 32.11 -13.63 20.04
CA HIS A 87 32.62 -14.67 20.93
C HIS A 87 31.47 -15.55 21.47
N GLY A 88 31.50 -16.86 21.14
CA GLY A 88 30.48 -17.83 21.54
C GLY A 88 29.46 -18.19 20.46
N GLU A 89 29.58 -17.63 19.25
CA GLU A 89 28.73 -17.96 18.10
C GLU A 89 29.39 -19.06 17.22
N GLU A 90 28.63 -20.08 16.82
CA GLU A 90 29.11 -21.20 15.99
C GLU A 90 28.76 -20.97 14.52
N VAL A 91 29.77 -21.02 13.64
CA VAL A 91 29.58 -20.83 12.19
C VAL A 91 29.42 -22.18 11.51
N ILE A 92 28.24 -22.41 10.92
CA ILE A 92 27.97 -23.60 10.12
C ILE A 92 28.35 -23.30 8.66
N ILE A 93 29.46 -23.88 8.19
CA ILE A 93 29.85 -23.83 6.78
C ILE A 93 29.16 -24.99 6.06
N LEU A 94 28.14 -24.68 5.27
CA LEU A 94 27.52 -25.65 4.37
C LEU A 94 28.49 -25.90 3.20
N ALA A 95 29.29 -26.96 3.31
CA ALA A 95 30.04 -27.46 2.17
C ALA A 95 29.03 -27.85 1.09
N SER A 96 29.07 -27.15 -0.05
CA SER A 96 28.30 -27.53 -1.24
C SER A 96 28.71 -28.95 -1.60
N ALA A 97 27.89 -29.93 -1.24
CA ALA A 97 28.20 -31.33 -1.39
C ALA A 97 28.43 -31.65 -2.86
N GLY A 98 29.69 -31.95 -3.18
CA GLY A 98 30.10 -32.41 -4.49
C GLY A 98 31.58 -32.18 -4.74
N VAL A 99 32.44 -32.97 -4.09
CA VAL A 99 33.61 -33.65 -4.67
C VAL A 99 34.44 -34.27 -3.53
N ASN A 100 34.20 -35.57 -3.32
CA ASN A 100 35.10 -36.61 -2.83
C ASN A 100 35.97 -36.35 -1.58
N GLU A 101 35.61 -36.98 -0.45
CA GLU A 101 36.53 -37.95 0.16
C GLU A 101 35.80 -38.93 1.09
N LYS A 102 36.22 -40.19 1.00
CA LYS A 102 35.70 -41.31 1.78
C LYS A 102 36.16 -41.15 3.23
N THR A 103 35.25 -41.23 4.18
CA THR A 103 35.60 -41.65 5.53
C THR A 103 34.47 -42.51 6.05
N ASP A 104 34.79 -43.78 6.20
CA ASP A 104 34.01 -44.80 6.88
C ASP A 104 34.04 -44.50 8.39
N PRO A 105 32.89 -44.50 9.07
CA PRO A 105 32.86 -45.03 10.42
C PRO A 105 31.75 -46.07 10.51
N SER A 106 32.18 -47.32 10.54
CA SER A 106 31.42 -48.42 11.12
C SER A 106 31.12 -48.11 12.59
N GLU A 107 29.85 -47.84 12.90
CA GLU A 107 29.18 -48.30 14.13
C GLU A 107 27.66 -48.01 14.06
N ASP A 108 26.93 -49.08 13.76
CA ASP A 108 25.65 -49.50 14.33
C ASP A 108 24.70 -48.41 14.90
N LEU A 109 23.76 -47.97 14.07
CA LEU A 109 22.43 -47.56 14.53
C LEU A 109 21.39 -48.26 13.66
N SER A 110 20.93 -49.40 14.18
CA SER A 110 19.75 -50.12 13.73
C SER A 110 18.52 -49.20 13.78
N GLY A 111 18.18 -48.65 12.63
CA GLY A 111 16.93 -47.96 12.36
C GLY A 111 16.66 -48.08 10.86
N GLU A 112 15.71 -48.94 10.52
CA GLU A 112 15.33 -49.29 9.15
C GLU A 112 14.70 -48.07 8.45
N PHE A 113 15.52 -47.13 7.99
CA PHE A 113 15.05 -46.05 7.11
C PHE A 113 14.86 -46.61 5.72
N ALA A 114 13.58 -46.73 5.36
CA ALA A 114 13.08 -47.34 4.14
C ALA A 114 13.90 -46.96 2.89
N LYS A 115 14.33 -48.01 2.19
CA LYS A 115 14.91 -47.98 0.85
C LYS A 115 14.10 -47.07 -0.09
N ASP A 116 14.83 -46.22 -0.80
CA ASP A 116 14.51 -45.65 -2.12
C ASP A 116 13.02 -45.49 -2.45
N SER A 117 12.41 -44.39 -2.00
CA SER A 117 11.20 -43.91 -2.66
C SER A 117 11.60 -42.87 -3.71
N LYS A 118 11.41 -43.21 -4.99
CA LYS A 118 11.44 -42.27 -6.14
C LYS A 118 10.25 -41.30 -6.09
N ALA A 119 9.88 -40.81 -4.92
CA ALA A 119 8.77 -39.90 -4.74
C ALA A 119 9.27 -38.47 -4.86
N SER A 120 8.54 -37.64 -5.60
CA SER A 120 8.82 -36.21 -5.71
C SER A 120 8.80 -35.56 -4.32
N ASN A 121 9.63 -34.55 -4.07
CA ASN A 121 9.66 -33.82 -2.78
C ASN A 121 8.24 -33.40 -2.34
N PHE A 122 7.38 -33.02 -3.29
CA PHE A 122 6.00 -32.65 -2.99
C PHE A 122 5.16 -33.79 -2.38
N GLU A 123 5.33 -35.03 -2.88
CA GLU A 123 4.62 -36.20 -2.36
C GLU A 123 5.07 -36.54 -0.93
N GLN A 124 6.33 -36.28 -0.62
CA GLN A 124 6.87 -36.48 0.74
C GLN A 124 6.29 -35.46 1.72
N TRP A 125 6.20 -34.18 1.33
CA TRP A 125 5.57 -33.16 2.15
C TRP A 125 4.07 -33.41 2.36
N PHE A 126 3.36 -33.84 1.33
CA PHE A 126 1.94 -34.13 1.45
C PHE A 126 1.67 -35.28 2.44
N LYS A 127 2.45 -36.35 2.38
CA LYS A 127 2.32 -37.46 3.34
C LYS A 127 2.60 -37.01 4.77
N PHE A 128 3.66 -36.23 4.98
CA PHE A 128 4.02 -35.75 6.32
C PHE A 128 2.92 -34.92 6.99
N PHE A 129 2.17 -34.11 6.23
CA PHE A 129 1.16 -33.23 6.81
C PHE A 129 -0.23 -33.86 6.94
N PHE A 130 -0.51 -34.97 6.25
CA PHE A 130 -1.89 -35.46 6.09
C PHE A 130 -2.07 -36.96 6.28
N GLU A 131 -1.01 -37.75 6.44
CA GLU A 131 -1.09 -39.17 6.76
C GLU A 131 -0.23 -39.47 8.01
N ASP A 132 -0.88 -39.47 9.19
CA ASP A 132 -0.37 -40.06 10.46
C ASP A 132 -0.64 -41.58 10.50
#